data_AF-A0A1M3LW62-F1
#
_entry.id   AF-A0A1M3LW62-F1
#
_cell.length_a   1.000
_cell.length_b   1.000
_cell.length_c   1.000
_cell.angle_alpha   90.00
_cell.angle_beta   90.00
_cell.angle_gamma   90.00
#
_symmetry.space_group_name_H-M   'P 1'
#
loop_
_entity.id
_entity.type
_entity.pdbx_description
1 polymer ?
#
loop_
_entity_poly.entity_id
_entity_poly.type
_entity_poly.pdbx_seq_one_letter_code
_entity_poly.pdbx_strand_id
1 'polypeptide(L)'
;MTACHLHAHDHVSSQVMASTSKGPAFGVGLLGASALLLVYFGLLTALSGWSFTLDQFREFWPYIVALATGFGVQAGLFTHLHRTLHAASGKVVAATGTTSGLAMLSCCTHYLVTLLPALGATGLVAFVGEYQVELFWFGLAANLAGIVYIGRRVMSLSRASVVAALVGLAIIASPPAARAEEFQAQTDRQGQVTVKVAPLALKADGWIFDVVFDTHSVALDHDVTAVAALIGPDGREHKPTAWNGDPAGGHHRKGNLVFQPLDPMPSTLILKFRNVGPVPERSFSWPLAIR
;
A
#
# COMPACT_ATOMS: atom_id res chain seq x y z
N MET A 1 48.29 27.73 7.67
CA MET A 1 47.07 27.15 8.28
C MET A 1 46.14 26.76 7.14
N THR A 2 46.44 25.66 6.45
CA THR A 2 45.80 25.32 5.16
C THR A 2 45.81 23.80 5.00
N ALA A 3 45.08 23.06 5.84
CA ALA A 3 44.97 21.60 5.73
C ALA A 3 43.84 21.00 6.60
N CYS A 4 42.63 21.57 6.59
CA CYS A 4 41.51 20.96 7.33
C CYS A 4 40.16 21.06 6.61
N HIS A 5 40.15 21.06 5.27
CA HIS A 5 38.91 21.23 4.51
C HIS A 5 38.67 20.20 3.39
N LEU A 6 39.54 19.20 3.20
CA LEU A 6 39.38 18.20 2.13
C LEU A 6 38.85 16.82 2.56
N HIS A 7 38.77 16.51 3.86
CA HIS A 7 38.46 15.13 4.29
C HIS A 7 36.98 14.79 4.50
N ALA A 8 36.06 15.76 4.41
CA ALA A 8 34.64 15.52 4.67
C ALA A 8 33.82 15.11 3.43
N HIS A 9 34.33 15.35 2.20
CA HIS A 9 33.61 15.04 0.97
C HIS A 9 33.75 13.57 0.52
N ASP A 10 34.84 12.88 0.91
CA ASP A 10 35.09 11.50 0.49
C ASP A 10 34.26 10.46 1.29
N HIS A 11 33.85 10.80 2.52
CA HIS A 11 33.03 9.91 3.34
C HIS A 11 31.56 9.87 2.91
N VAL A 12 31.02 10.96 2.34
CA VAL A 12 29.63 11.00 1.86
C VAL A 12 29.48 10.23 0.55
N SER A 13 30.45 10.36 -0.36
CA SER A 13 30.42 9.65 -1.65
C SER A 13 30.54 8.12 -1.50
N SER A 14 31.30 7.63 -0.52
CA SER A 14 31.41 6.18 -0.29
C SER A 14 30.16 5.56 0.35
N GLN A 15 29.42 6.30 1.19
CA GLN A 15 28.17 5.80 1.78
C GLN A 15 26.98 5.80 0.80
N VAL A 16 26.96 6.72 -0.16
CA VAL A 16 25.94 6.74 -1.23
C VAL A 16 26.16 5.59 -2.24
N MET A 17 27.41 5.17 -2.46
CA MET A 17 27.71 4.04 -3.36
C MET A 17 27.61 2.66 -2.69
N ALA A 18 27.73 2.56 -1.37
CA ALA A 18 27.69 1.27 -0.65
C ALA A 18 26.29 0.71 -0.34
N SER A 19 25.22 1.51 -0.45
CA SER A 19 23.84 1.08 -0.13
C SER A 19 23.05 0.57 -1.35
N THR A 20 23.73 -0.01 -2.33
CA THR A 20 23.09 -0.74 -3.45
C THR A 20 23.61 -2.16 -3.56
N SER A 21 23.81 -2.85 -2.43
CA SER A 21 24.06 -4.29 -2.52
C SER A 21 22.77 -4.96 -3.04
N LYS A 22 22.81 -5.42 -4.29
CA LYS A 22 21.77 -6.23 -4.93
C LYS A 22 21.68 -7.63 -4.32
N GLY A 23 22.70 -8.02 -3.55
CA GLY A 23 22.89 -9.35 -2.95
C GLY A 23 21.72 -9.86 -2.08
N PRO A 24 21.20 -9.10 -1.11
CA PRO A 24 20.17 -9.60 -0.21
C PRO A 24 18.76 -9.62 -0.81
N ALA A 25 18.53 -9.03 -2.00
CA ALA A 25 17.26 -9.16 -2.74
C ALA A 25 17.25 -10.42 -3.61
N PHE A 26 18.36 -10.68 -4.30
CA PHE A 26 18.56 -11.91 -5.07
C PHE A 26 18.51 -13.16 -4.17
N GLY A 27 19.16 -13.10 -2.99
CA GLY A 27 19.14 -14.20 -2.02
C GLY A 27 17.73 -14.55 -1.53
N VAL A 28 16.87 -13.56 -1.27
CA VAL A 28 15.49 -13.81 -0.86
C VAL A 28 14.67 -14.43 -1.99
N GLY A 29 14.87 -13.96 -3.23
CA GLY A 29 14.19 -14.55 -4.39
C GLY A 29 14.54 -16.02 -4.59
N LEU A 30 15.83 -16.37 -4.49
CA LEU A 30 16.28 -17.76 -4.59
C LEU A 30 15.74 -18.62 -3.45
N LEU A 31 15.75 -18.12 -2.21
CA LEU A 31 15.17 -18.81 -1.06
C LEU A 31 13.67 -19.06 -1.24
N GLY A 32 12.93 -18.06 -1.74
CA GLY A 32 11.49 -18.17 -1.99
C GLY A 32 11.17 -19.21 -3.06
N ALA A 33 11.89 -19.21 -4.18
CA ALA A 33 11.72 -20.21 -5.25
C ALA A 33 12.04 -21.63 -4.76
N SER A 34 13.16 -21.79 -4.04
CA SER A 34 13.56 -23.07 -3.47
C SER A 34 12.56 -23.58 -2.43
N ALA A 35 12.07 -22.70 -1.55
CA ALA A 35 11.05 -23.06 -0.56
C ALA A 35 9.75 -23.53 -1.21
N LEU A 36 9.31 -22.86 -2.29
CA LEU A 36 8.10 -23.26 -3.01
C LEU A 36 8.25 -24.65 -3.65
N LEU A 37 9.40 -24.94 -4.28
CA LEU A 37 9.69 -26.25 -4.86
C LEU A 37 9.79 -27.34 -3.78
N LEU A 38 10.44 -27.05 -2.63
CA LEU A 38 10.51 -27.97 -1.51
C LEU A 38 9.13 -28.30 -0.95
N VAL A 39 8.24 -27.31 -0.82
CA VAL A 39 6.86 -27.52 -0.41
C VAL A 39 6.10 -28.37 -1.44
N TYR A 40 6.26 -28.08 -2.73
CA TYR A 40 5.66 -28.88 -3.81
C TYR A 40 6.08 -30.36 -3.72
N PHE A 41 7.38 -30.66 -3.73
CA PHE A 41 7.88 -32.04 -3.67
C PHE A 41 7.55 -32.72 -2.34
N GLY A 42 7.68 -32.01 -1.22
CA GLY A 42 7.40 -32.53 0.11
C GLY A 42 5.92 -32.91 0.28
N LEU A 43 5.01 -32.02 -0.11
CA LEU A 43 3.57 -32.24 0.03
C LEU A 43 3.09 -33.36 -0.90
N LEU A 44 3.44 -33.32 -2.19
CA LEU A 44 3.00 -34.36 -3.14
C LEU A 44 3.55 -35.73 -2.77
N THR A 45 4.81 -35.80 -2.30
CA THR A 45 5.40 -37.07 -1.88
C THR A 45 4.73 -37.61 -0.62
N ALA A 46 4.39 -36.75 0.34
CA ALA A 46 3.70 -37.14 1.56
C ALA A 46 2.26 -37.62 1.30
N LEU A 47 1.56 -37.03 0.32
CA LEU A 47 0.16 -37.34 0.02
C LEU A 47 -0.01 -38.48 -0.99
N SER A 48 0.84 -38.53 -2.02
CA SER A 48 0.64 -39.37 -3.20
C SER A 48 1.82 -40.28 -3.53
N GLY A 49 2.92 -40.18 -2.79
CA GLY A 49 4.11 -41.01 -2.96
C GLY A 49 5.10 -40.50 -4.01
N TRP A 50 6.35 -40.96 -3.90
CA TRP A 50 7.48 -40.43 -4.69
C TRP A 50 7.38 -40.65 -6.20
N SER A 51 6.90 -41.83 -6.63
CA SER A 51 6.74 -42.15 -8.05
C SER A 51 5.76 -41.21 -8.73
N PHE A 52 4.59 -41.00 -8.12
CA PHE A 52 3.57 -40.07 -8.60
C PHE A 52 4.11 -38.63 -8.66
N THR A 53 4.84 -38.17 -7.64
CA THR A 53 5.44 -36.82 -7.62
C THR A 53 6.40 -36.60 -8.79
N LEU A 54 7.25 -37.59 -9.08
CA LEU A 54 8.20 -37.50 -10.19
C LEU A 54 7.51 -37.50 -11.55
N ASP A 55 6.49 -38.33 -11.73
CA ASP A 55 5.74 -38.41 -12.98
C ASP A 55 4.96 -37.11 -13.23
N GLN A 56 4.30 -36.55 -12.19
CA GLN A 56 3.66 -35.24 -12.25
C GLN A 56 4.65 -34.11 -12.54
N PHE A 57 5.82 -34.14 -11.89
CA PHE A 57 6.85 -33.13 -12.16
C PHE A 57 7.33 -33.24 -13.61
N ARG A 58 7.62 -34.43 -14.13
CA ARG A 58 8.09 -34.60 -15.51
C ARG A 58 7.08 -34.15 -16.55
N GLU A 59 5.79 -34.33 -16.28
CA GLU A 59 4.73 -33.88 -17.18
C GLU A 59 4.60 -32.35 -17.19
N PHE A 60 4.67 -31.72 -16.01
CA PHE A 60 4.36 -30.29 -15.85
C PHE A 60 5.56 -29.40 -15.49
N TRP A 61 6.79 -29.91 -15.57
CA TRP A 61 7.99 -29.19 -15.14
C TRP A 61 8.14 -27.79 -15.75
N PRO A 62 7.75 -27.49 -17.02
CA PRO A 62 7.90 -26.15 -17.56
C PRO A 62 7.05 -25.13 -16.79
N TYR A 63 5.81 -25.50 -16.43
CA TYR A 63 4.90 -24.66 -15.66
C TYR A 63 5.39 -24.49 -14.23
N ILE A 64 5.79 -25.59 -13.58
CA ILE A 64 6.24 -25.59 -12.19
C ILE A 64 7.50 -24.73 -12.03
N VAL A 65 8.49 -24.91 -12.91
CA VAL A 65 9.73 -24.13 -12.88
C VAL A 65 9.45 -22.65 -13.19
N ALA A 66 8.65 -22.35 -14.22
CA ALA A 66 8.32 -20.97 -14.57
C ALA A 66 7.59 -20.23 -13.43
N LEU A 67 6.63 -20.89 -12.77
CA LEU A 67 5.93 -20.33 -11.61
C LEU A 67 6.88 -20.12 -10.42
N ALA A 68 7.74 -21.08 -10.12
CA ALA A 68 8.72 -20.98 -9.03
C ALA A 68 9.74 -19.86 -9.27
N THR A 69 10.29 -19.77 -10.49
CA THR A 69 11.18 -18.69 -10.88
C THR A 69 10.47 -17.34 -10.80
N GLY A 70 9.26 -17.23 -11.35
CA GLY A 70 8.50 -16.00 -11.32
C GLY A 70 8.12 -15.55 -9.91
N PHE A 71 7.76 -16.48 -9.02
CA PHE A 71 7.57 -16.20 -7.60
C PHE A 71 8.85 -15.71 -6.92
N GLY A 72 10.00 -16.34 -7.20
CA GLY A 72 11.29 -15.90 -6.71
C GLY A 72 11.65 -14.47 -7.16
N VAL A 73 11.40 -14.15 -8.44
CA VAL A 73 11.57 -12.79 -8.97
C VAL A 73 10.66 -11.80 -8.23
N GLN A 74 9.38 -12.13 -8.04
CA GLN A 74 8.45 -11.28 -7.29
C GLN A 74 8.87 -11.07 -5.84
N ALA A 75 9.31 -12.12 -5.13
CA ALA A 75 9.79 -12.03 -3.76
C ALA A 75 11.06 -11.15 -3.65
N GLY A 76 11.99 -11.30 -4.59
CA GLY A 76 13.19 -10.46 -4.68
C GLY A 76 12.84 -8.98 -4.95
N LEU A 77 11.96 -8.72 -5.93
CA LEU A 77 11.50 -7.37 -6.24
C LEU A 77 10.73 -6.73 -5.07
N PHE A 78 9.84 -7.48 -4.43
CA PHE A 78 9.06 -7.00 -3.29
C PHE A 78 9.96 -6.67 -2.11
N THR A 79 10.93 -7.52 -1.76
CA THR A 79 11.84 -7.22 -0.66
C THR A 79 12.76 -6.04 -0.96
N HIS A 80 13.19 -5.87 -2.21
CA HIS A 80 13.93 -4.68 -2.62
C HIS A 80 13.07 -3.41 -2.48
N LEU A 81 11.85 -3.43 -3.00
CA LEU A 81 10.89 -2.33 -2.89
C LEU A 81 10.57 -2.00 -1.44
N HIS A 82 10.33 -3.03 -0.63
CA HIS A 82 9.97 -2.89 0.77
C HIS A 82 11.14 -2.32 1.57
N ARG A 83 12.36 -2.83 1.40
CA ARG A 83 13.56 -2.28 2.07
C ARG A 83 13.84 -0.84 1.68
N THR A 84 13.70 -0.49 0.40
CA THR A 84 13.92 0.90 -0.07
C THR A 84 12.86 1.85 0.49
N LEU A 85 11.59 1.44 0.55
CA LEU A 85 10.53 2.20 1.20
C LEU A 85 10.70 2.30 2.72
N HIS A 86 11.14 1.22 3.37
CA HIS A 86 11.42 1.21 4.81
C HIS A 86 12.59 2.11 5.20
N ALA A 87 13.68 2.06 4.43
CA ALA A 87 14.82 2.94 4.62
C ALA A 87 14.43 4.42 4.41
N ALA A 88 13.50 4.71 3.50
CA ALA A 88 12.98 6.05 3.28
C ALA A 88 11.95 6.51 4.33
N SER A 89 11.21 5.59 4.97
CA SER A 89 10.05 5.92 5.81
C SER A 89 10.27 5.79 7.32
N GLY A 90 11.44 5.35 7.77
CA GLY A 90 11.95 5.48 9.14
C GLY A 90 11.24 4.70 10.27
N LYS A 91 9.92 4.46 10.23
CA LYS A 91 9.18 3.78 11.30
C LYS A 91 7.98 2.98 10.75
N VAL A 92 8.00 1.68 11.06
CA VAL A 92 6.85 0.76 11.21
C VAL A 92 5.95 0.52 9.98
N VAL A 93 6.35 -0.43 9.13
CA VAL A 93 5.46 -1.13 8.16
C VAL A 93 5.85 -2.63 8.01
N ALA A 94 6.54 -3.22 9.00
CA ALA A 94 7.06 -4.59 8.86
C ALA A 94 6.09 -5.69 9.33
N ALA A 95 5.02 -5.33 10.06
CA ALA A 95 4.20 -6.32 10.77
C ALA A 95 2.94 -6.78 10.02
N THR A 96 2.40 -6.01 9.07
CA THR A 96 1.03 -6.25 8.55
C THR A 96 0.95 -7.33 7.47
N GLY A 97 1.94 -7.42 6.56
CA GLY A 97 1.88 -8.39 5.45
C GLY A 97 2.02 -9.86 5.87
N THR A 98 2.95 -10.15 6.78
CA THR A 98 3.20 -11.51 7.28
C THR A 98 2.13 -11.99 8.26
N THR A 99 1.61 -11.10 9.11
CA THR A 99 0.53 -11.43 10.05
C THR A 99 -0.80 -11.67 9.33
N SER A 100 -1.14 -10.90 8.28
CA SER A 100 -2.33 -11.16 7.47
C SER A 100 -2.25 -12.49 6.70
N GLY A 101 -1.07 -12.84 6.17
CA GLY A 101 -0.86 -14.15 5.52
C GLY A 101 -1.00 -15.33 6.49
N LEU A 102 -0.44 -15.23 7.69
CA LEU A 102 -0.59 -16.25 8.75
C LEU A 102 -2.02 -16.33 9.31
N ALA A 103 -2.70 -15.19 9.44
CA ALA A 103 -4.09 -15.13 9.87
C ALA A 103 -5.01 -15.77 8.82
N MET A 104 -4.78 -15.52 7.52
CA MET A 104 -5.46 -16.22 6.43
C MET A 104 -5.17 -17.72 6.47
N LEU A 105 -3.90 -18.14 6.61
CA LEU A 105 -3.55 -19.55 6.68
C LEU A 105 -4.23 -20.25 7.87
N SER A 106 -4.22 -19.64 9.05
CA SER A 106 -4.90 -20.14 10.24
C SER A 106 -6.42 -20.27 10.04
N CYS A 107 -7.03 -19.29 9.38
CA CYS A 107 -8.44 -19.31 8.98
C CYS A 107 -8.72 -20.34 7.87
N CYS A 108 -7.77 -20.63 6.97
CA CYS A 108 -7.97 -21.61 5.91
C CYS A 108 -7.71 -23.04 6.41
N THR A 109 -6.85 -23.22 7.40
CA THR A 109 -6.42 -24.55 7.87
C THR A 109 -7.57 -25.27 8.60
N HIS A 110 -8.42 -24.53 9.32
CA HIS A 110 -9.60 -25.15 9.92
C HIS A 110 -10.63 -25.60 8.86
N TYR A 111 -10.72 -24.91 7.73
CA TYR A 111 -11.59 -25.29 6.61
C TYR A 111 -11.02 -26.51 5.86
N LEU A 112 -9.69 -26.57 5.72
CA LEU A 112 -8.98 -27.65 5.02
C LEU A 112 -9.12 -29.02 5.72
N VAL A 113 -9.11 -29.06 7.06
CA VAL A 113 -9.27 -30.32 7.82
C VAL A 113 -10.69 -30.89 7.70
N THR A 114 -11.71 -30.05 7.57
CA THR A 114 -13.10 -30.47 7.34
C THR A 114 -13.37 -30.79 5.86
N LEU A 115 -12.70 -30.08 4.94
CA LEU A 115 -12.85 -30.28 3.50
C LEU A 115 -12.06 -31.46 2.95
N LEU A 116 -10.87 -31.79 3.44
CA LEU A 116 -10.03 -32.86 2.88
C LEU A 116 -10.77 -34.22 2.74
N PRO A 117 -11.54 -34.69 3.75
CA PRO A 117 -12.36 -35.90 3.60
C PRO A 117 -13.53 -35.76 2.61
N ALA A 118 -14.08 -34.55 2.44
CA ALA A 118 -15.22 -34.26 1.56
C ALA A 118 -14.80 -33.94 0.10
N LEU A 119 -13.66 -33.29 -0.11
CA LEU A 119 -13.10 -32.90 -1.41
C LEU A 119 -12.53 -34.10 -2.17
N GLY A 120 -12.05 -35.12 -1.45
CA GLY A 120 -11.74 -36.43 -2.03
C GLY A 120 -12.98 -37.17 -2.54
N ALA A 121 -14.17 -36.85 -2.03
CA ALA A 121 -15.43 -37.49 -2.39
C ALA A 121 -16.31 -36.69 -3.38
N THR A 122 -16.08 -35.38 -3.55
CA THR A 122 -16.99 -34.45 -4.27
C THR A 122 -16.51 -34.02 -5.66
N GLY A 123 -15.50 -34.68 -6.24
CA GLY A 123 -15.09 -34.44 -7.63
C GLY A 123 -14.25 -33.19 -7.85
N LEU A 124 -13.92 -32.41 -6.81
CA LEU A 124 -13.06 -31.23 -6.93
C LEU A 124 -11.63 -31.60 -7.37
N VAL A 125 -11.13 -32.76 -6.95
CA VAL A 125 -9.84 -33.31 -7.41
C VAL A 125 -9.90 -33.69 -8.89
N ALA A 126 -11.03 -34.23 -9.36
CA ALA A 126 -11.23 -34.54 -10.78
C ALA A 126 -11.35 -33.25 -11.62
N PHE A 127 -12.10 -32.25 -11.13
CA PHE A 127 -12.22 -30.94 -11.77
C PHE A 127 -10.87 -30.21 -11.86
N VAL A 128 -10.09 -30.18 -10.77
CA VAL A 128 -8.74 -29.56 -10.78
C VAL A 128 -7.79 -30.33 -11.71
N GLY A 129 -7.90 -31.66 -11.78
CA GLY A 129 -7.13 -32.48 -12.71
C GLY A 129 -7.49 -32.24 -14.18
N GLU A 130 -8.78 -32.07 -14.49
CA GLU A 130 -9.25 -31.80 -15.86
C GLU A 130 -8.90 -30.40 -16.36
N TYR A 131 -8.88 -29.40 -15.49
CA TYR A 131 -8.55 -28.00 -15.84
C TYR A 131 -7.14 -27.57 -15.39
N GLN A 132 -6.27 -28.53 -15.09
CA GLN A 132 -4.97 -28.25 -14.47
C GLN A 132 -4.10 -27.35 -15.36
N VAL A 133 -4.13 -27.56 -16.67
CA VAL A 133 -3.33 -26.79 -17.64
C VAL A 133 -3.84 -25.36 -17.77
N GLU A 134 -5.16 -25.16 -17.78
CA GLU A 134 -5.82 -23.87 -17.81
C GLU A 134 -5.50 -23.06 -16.55
N LEU A 135 -5.51 -23.72 -15.40
CA LEU A 135 -5.11 -23.11 -14.13
C LEU A 135 -3.63 -22.73 -14.11
N PHE A 136 -2.73 -23.53 -14.71
CA PHE A 136 -1.34 -23.15 -14.86
C PHE A 136 -1.16 -21.91 -15.75
N TRP A 137 -1.90 -21.81 -16.86
CA TRP A 137 -1.89 -20.62 -17.72
C TRP A 137 -2.36 -19.36 -16.97
N PHE A 138 -3.44 -19.48 -16.21
CA PHE A 138 -3.91 -18.39 -15.36
C PHE A 138 -2.86 -17.99 -14.33
N GLY A 139 -2.24 -18.97 -13.66
CA GLY A 139 -1.17 -18.75 -12.71
C GLY A 139 0.03 -18.03 -13.32
N LEU A 140 0.47 -18.42 -14.52
CA LEU A 140 1.56 -17.77 -15.23
C LEU A 140 1.23 -16.33 -15.62
N ALA A 141 0.00 -16.07 -16.10
CA ALA A 141 -0.46 -14.73 -16.44
C ALA A 141 -0.49 -13.81 -15.20
N ALA A 142 -1.03 -14.30 -14.08
CA ALA A 142 -1.03 -13.56 -12.82
C ALA A 142 0.39 -13.32 -12.29
N ASN A 143 1.28 -14.31 -12.43
CA ASN A 143 2.69 -14.18 -12.04
C ASN A 143 3.41 -13.09 -12.85
N LEU A 144 3.22 -13.10 -14.17
CA LEU A 144 3.77 -12.08 -15.07
C LEU A 144 3.20 -10.69 -14.74
N ALA A 145 1.89 -10.57 -14.53
CA ALA A 145 1.25 -9.31 -14.13
C ALA A 145 1.82 -8.77 -12.81
N GLY A 146 2.06 -9.65 -11.83
CA GLY A 146 2.70 -9.31 -10.56
C GLY A 146 4.13 -8.78 -10.74
N ILE A 147 4.95 -9.48 -11.53
CA ILE A 147 6.32 -9.03 -11.86
C ILE A 147 6.29 -7.65 -12.53
N VAL A 148 5.43 -7.47 -13.53
CA VAL A 148 5.30 -6.20 -14.26
C VAL A 148 4.85 -5.07 -13.34
N TYR A 149 3.85 -5.30 -12.49
CA TYR A 149 3.33 -4.31 -11.56
C TYR A 149 4.40 -3.85 -10.54
N ILE A 150 5.03 -4.81 -9.85
CA ILE A 150 6.06 -4.50 -8.85
C ILE A 150 7.30 -3.90 -9.52
N GLY A 151 7.69 -4.41 -10.70
CA GLY A 151 8.81 -3.89 -11.48
C GLY A 151 8.59 -2.44 -11.90
N ARG A 152 7.39 -2.09 -12.39
CA ARG A 152 7.02 -0.70 -12.70
C ARG A 152 7.08 0.19 -11.46
N ARG A 153 6.66 -0.32 -10.31
CA ARG A 153 6.73 0.43 -9.04
C ARG A 153 8.17 0.67 -8.59
N VAL A 154 9.05 -0.32 -8.70
CA VAL A 154 10.48 -0.19 -8.39
C VAL A 154 11.14 0.83 -9.33
N MET A 155 10.91 0.73 -10.64
CA MET A 155 11.44 1.69 -11.61
C MET A 155 10.89 3.10 -11.38
N SER A 156 9.63 3.24 -10.98
CA SER A 156 9.03 4.53 -10.63
C SER A 156 9.73 5.18 -9.44
N LEU A 157 10.16 4.40 -8.43
CA LEU A 157 10.92 4.94 -7.29
C LEU A 157 12.33 5.34 -7.71
N SER A 158 13.03 4.54 -8.50
CA SER A 158 14.36 4.90 -9.00
C SER A 158 14.32 6.15 -9.91
N ARG A 159 13.28 6.28 -10.74
CA ARG A 159 13.04 7.49 -11.54
C ARG A 159 12.65 8.67 -10.67
N ALA A 160 11.85 8.48 -9.63
CA ALA A 160 11.55 9.53 -8.64
C ALA A 160 12.81 9.97 -7.88
N SER A 161 13.77 9.09 -7.59
CA SER A 161 15.06 9.45 -6.99
C SER A 161 15.94 10.26 -7.94
N VAL A 162 15.96 9.93 -9.24
CA VAL A 162 16.68 10.73 -10.25
C VAL A 162 16.00 12.08 -10.50
N VAL A 163 14.67 12.10 -10.59
CA VAL A 163 13.88 13.34 -10.70
C VAL A 163 14.02 14.18 -9.43
N ALA A 164 14.02 13.59 -8.23
CA ALA A 164 14.27 14.29 -6.98
C ALA A 164 15.70 14.81 -6.85
N ALA A 165 16.69 14.14 -7.44
CA ALA A 165 18.07 14.64 -7.52
C ALA A 165 18.20 15.81 -8.51
N LEU A 166 17.53 15.74 -9.67
CA LEU A 166 17.49 16.82 -10.66
C LEU A 166 16.64 18.02 -10.19
N VAL A 167 15.52 17.76 -9.53
CA VAL A 167 14.70 18.76 -8.83
C VAL A 167 15.47 19.33 -7.64
N GLY A 168 16.23 18.51 -6.90
CA GLY A 168 17.13 18.94 -5.83
C GLY A 168 18.21 19.89 -6.32
N LEU A 169 18.76 19.66 -7.51
CA LEU A 169 19.71 20.58 -8.16
C LEU A 169 19.02 21.87 -8.65
N ALA A 170 17.75 21.81 -9.06
CA ALA A 170 16.94 22.98 -9.41
C ALA A 170 16.43 23.77 -8.18
N ILE A 171 16.29 23.13 -7.01
CA ILE A 171 15.85 23.74 -5.75
C ILE A 171 16.93 24.67 -5.17
N ILE A 172 18.22 24.37 -5.36
CA ILE A 172 19.32 25.25 -4.93
C ILE A 172 19.31 26.57 -5.73
N ALA A 173 18.69 26.58 -6.92
CA ALA A 173 18.64 27.72 -7.82
C ALA A 173 17.35 28.56 -7.75
N SER A 174 16.40 28.26 -6.84
CA SER A 174 15.11 28.97 -6.77
C SER A 174 14.97 29.80 -5.48
N PRO A 175 14.46 31.06 -5.56
CA PRO A 175 14.30 31.92 -4.40
C PRO A 175 13.25 31.39 -3.40
N PRO A 176 13.39 31.67 -2.09
CA PRO A 176 12.65 31.04 -0.99
C PRO A 176 11.13 31.28 -0.95
N ALA A 177 10.55 31.98 -1.93
CA ALA A 177 9.14 32.34 -1.95
C ALA A 177 8.18 31.24 -2.48
N ALA A 178 8.69 30.14 -3.05
CA ALA A 178 7.87 29.15 -3.76
C ALA A 178 7.72 27.78 -3.06
N ARG A 179 7.86 27.70 -1.72
CA ARG A 179 7.47 26.49 -0.98
C ARG A 179 5.96 26.53 -0.74
N ALA A 180 5.19 25.79 -1.55
CA ALA A 180 3.79 25.50 -1.24
C ALA A 180 3.74 24.62 0.03
N GLU A 181 2.93 25.01 1.02
CA GLU A 181 2.74 24.20 2.22
C GLU A 181 1.85 23.00 1.89
N GLU A 182 2.44 21.81 1.86
CA GLU A 182 1.74 20.54 1.66
C GLU A 182 1.22 20.06 3.02
N PHE A 183 -0.07 20.28 3.29
CA PHE A 183 -0.70 19.83 4.53
C PHE A 183 -0.79 18.30 4.57
N GLN A 184 -0.39 17.69 5.69
CA GLN A 184 -0.39 16.22 5.81
C GLN A 184 -1.80 15.64 5.87
N ALA A 185 -2.06 14.57 5.12
CA ALA A 185 -3.32 13.83 5.22
C ALA A 185 -3.45 13.12 6.58
N GLN A 186 -4.64 13.11 7.15
CA GLN A 186 -5.00 12.34 8.35
C GLN A 186 -6.00 11.24 8.01
N THR A 187 -6.02 10.17 8.81
CA THR A 187 -6.91 9.02 8.57
C THR A 187 -7.48 8.51 9.88
N ASP A 188 -8.79 8.43 9.94
CA ASP A 188 -9.55 7.77 11.00
C ASP A 188 -10.06 6.41 10.51
N ARG A 189 -9.95 5.36 11.33
CA ARG A 189 -10.40 3.99 11.02
C ARG A 189 -11.40 3.47 12.04
N GLN A 190 -12.09 4.34 12.76
CA GLN A 190 -13.04 3.93 13.79
C GLN A 190 -14.33 3.36 13.19
N GLY A 191 -14.88 2.35 13.86
CA GLY A 191 -16.10 1.68 13.42
C GLY A 191 -15.90 0.94 12.10
N GLN A 192 -16.88 1.05 11.22
CA GLN A 192 -16.95 0.29 9.96
C GLN A 192 -16.57 1.12 8.73
N VAL A 193 -16.22 2.40 8.91
CA VAL A 193 -15.91 3.34 7.82
C VAL A 193 -14.55 3.96 8.09
N THR A 194 -13.64 3.86 7.13
CA THR A 194 -12.37 4.59 7.12
C THR A 194 -12.60 5.96 6.49
N VAL A 195 -12.15 7.03 7.15
CA VAL A 195 -12.23 8.41 6.66
C VAL A 195 -10.83 8.98 6.55
N LYS A 196 -10.41 9.35 5.35
CA LYS A 196 -9.13 10.02 5.08
C LYS A 196 -9.40 11.44 4.61
N VAL A 197 -8.66 12.40 5.17
CA VAL A 197 -8.81 13.82 4.83
C VAL A 197 -7.46 14.50 4.64
N ALA A 198 -7.35 15.37 3.64
CA ALA A 198 -6.19 16.23 3.43
C ALA A 198 -6.61 17.66 3.02
N PRO A 199 -6.09 18.72 3.65
CA PRO A 199 -6.26 20.07 3.12
C PRO A 199 -5.50 20.19 1.80
N LEU A 200 -6.20 20.53 0.72
CA LEU A 200 -5.62 20.72 -0.61
C LEU A 200 -5.23 22.17 -0.87
N ALA A 201 -6.07 23.10 -0.44
CA ALA A 201 -5.86 24.52 -0.61
C ALA A 201 -6.56 25.29 0.50
N LEU A 202 -5.81 26.09 1.26
CA LEU A 202 -6.35 27.03 2.25
C LEU A 202 -6.06 28.45 1.75
N LYS A 203 -6.89 28.94 0.82
CA LYS A 203 -6.72 30.24 0.16
C LYS A 203 -7.86 31.19 0.49
N ALA A 204 -7.71 32.46 0.13
CA ALA A 204 -8.72 33.50 0.38
C ALA A 204 -10.05 33.25 -0.39
N ASP A 205 -9.99 32.54 -1.52
CA ASP A 205 -11.15 32.21 -2.37
C ASP A 205 -11.86 30.92 -1.96
N GLY A 206 -11.30 30.14 -1.02
CA GLY A 206 -11.92 28.92 -0.52
C GLY A 206 -10.94 27.99 0.17
N TRP A 207 -11.45 27.23 1.13
CA TRP A 207 -10.74 26.15 1.79
C TRP A 207 -11.23 24.81 1.28
N ILE A 208 -10.35 24.03 0.67
CA ILE A 208 -10.67 22.78 -0.04
C ILE A 208 -9.99 21.61 0.66
N PHE A 209 -10.75 20.57 0.93
CA PHE A 209 -10.28 19.33 1.54
C PHE A 209 -10.57 18.15 0.60
N ASP A 210 -9.58 17.32 0.36
CA ASP A 210 -9.78 15.99 -0.23
C ASP A 210 -10.29 15.06 0.86
N VAL A 211 -11.43 14.40 0.62
CA VAL A 211 -12.05 13.49 1.58
C VAL A 211 -12.34 12.17 0.88
N VAL A 212 -11.97 11.07 1.54
CA VAL A 212 -12.24 9.70 1.09
C VAL A 212 -12.91 8.92 2.21
N PHE A 213 -14.04 8.31 1.90
CA PHE A 213 -14.78 7.36 2.72
C PHE A 213 -14.67 5.96 2.10
N ASP A 214 -14.35 4.97 2.93
CA ASP A 214 -14.17 3.59 2.50
C ASP A 214 -14.79 2.63 3.52
N THR A 215 -15.61 1.69 3.07
CA THR A 215 -16.25 0.69 3.92
C THR A 215 -16.59 -0.57 3.11
N HIS A 216 -16.78 -1.69 3.79
CA HIS A 216 -17.19 -2.97 3.18
C HIS A 216 -18.47 -3.53 3.80
N SER A 217 -19.11 -2.81 4.74
CA SER A 217 -20.19 -3.37 5.56
C SER A 217 -21.36 -2.43 5.80
N VAL A 218 -21.26 -1.14 5.46
CA VAL A 218 -22.37 -0.18 5.56
C VAL A 218 -22.47 0.67 4.29
N ALA A 219 -23.68 1.16 3.98
CA ALA A 219 -23.88 2.08 2.86
C ALA A 219 -23.46 3.51 3.23
N LEU A 220 -22.95 4.26 2.26
CA LEU A 220 -22.49 5.65 2.44
C LEU A 220 -23.49 6.67 1.88
N ASP A 221 -24.75 6.61 2.33
CA ASP A 221 -25.87 7.40 1.79
C ASP A 221 -25.99 8.83 2.35
N HIS A 222 -25.14 9.20 3.30
CA HIS A 222 -25.22 10.50 3.97
C HIS A 222 -24.86 11.66 3.03
N ASP A 223 -25.51 12.81 3.25
CA ASP A 223 -25.04 14.07 2.67
C ASP A 223 -23.79 14.53 3.42
N VAL A 224 -22.66 14.58 2.73
CA VAL A 224 -21.35 14.97 3.31
C VAL A 224 -21.40 16.40 3.85
N THR A 225 -22.18 17.29 3.23
CA THR A 225 -22.32 18.69 3.66
C THR A 225 -23.11 18.83 4.95
N ALA A 226 -23.98 17.86 5.25
CA ALA A 226 -24.79 17.84 6.47
C ALA A 226 -24.03 17.28 7.68
N VAL A 227 -23.02 16.45 7.46
CA VAL A 227 -22.28 15.75 8.52
C VAL A 227 -20.92 16.36 8.84
N ALA A 228 -20.40 17.25 7.99
CA ALA A 228 -19.09 17.86 8.18
C ALA A 228 -19.19 19.29 8.75
N ALA A 229 -18.20 19.68 9.56
CA ALA A 229 -18.09 21.05 10.09
C ALA A 229 -16.64 21.42 10.41
N LEU A 230 -16.24 22.63 10.04
CA LEU A 230 -15.03 23.26 10.58
C LEU A 230 -15.35 23.92 11.93
N ILE A 231 -14.40 23.88 12.85
CA ILE A 231 -14.51 24.55 14.14
C ILE A 231 -13.72 25.86 14.09
N GLY A 232 -14.42 26.97 14.33
CA GLY A 232 -13.87 28.31 14.40
C GLY A 232 -13.00 28.53 15.64
N PRO A 233 -12.18 29.60 15.66
CA PRO A 233 -11.39 29.98 16.84
C PRO A 233 -12.24 30.25 18.09
N ASP A 234 -13.49 30.65 17.87
CA ASP A 234 -14.51 30.90 18.90
C ASP A 234 -15.30 29.65 19.31
N GLY A 235 -14.94 28.48 18.75
CA GLY A 235 -15.63 27.22 18.97
C GLY A 235 -16.92 27.05 18.17
N ARG A 236 -17.31 28.00 17.31
CA ARG A 236 -18.50 27.86 16.47
C ARG A 236 -18.26 26.87 15.33
N GLU A 237 -19.33 26.21 14.91
CA GLU A 237 -19.28 25.30 13.77
C GLU A 237 -19.61 26.03 12.46
N HIS A 238 -18.81 25.79 11.44
CA HIS A 238 -18.98 26.32 10.09
C HIS A 238 -19.20 25.16 9.13
N LYS A 239 -20.32 25.19 8.40
CA LYS A 239 -20.68 24.14 7.45
C LYS A 239 -19.94 24.32 6.11
N PRO A 240 -19.72 23.22 5.37
CA PRO A 240 -19.23 23.29 4.00
C PRO A 240 -20.20 24.05 3.11
N THR A 241 -19.68 24.75 2.11
CA THR A 241 -20.47 25.37 1.04
C THR A 241 -20.77 24.40 -0.09
N ALA A 242 -19.91 23.38 -0.31
CA ALA A 242 -20.12 22.40 -1.37
C ALA A 242 -19.42 21.07 -1.10
N TRP A 243 -19.98 20.00 -1.67
CA TRP A 243 -19.33 18.70 -1.89
C TRP A 243 -19.24 18.44 -3.39
N ASN A 244 -18.01 18.44 -3.91
CA ASN A 244 -17.71 18.16 -5.32
C ASN A 244 -17.09 16.76 -5.40
N GLY A 245 -17.93 15.73 -5.47
CA GLY A 245 -17.45 14.35 -5.45
C GLY A 245 -18.54 13.33 -5.74
N ASP A 246 -18.26 12.09 -5.37
CA ASP A 246 -19.18 10.99 -5.60
C ASP A 246 -20.55 11.25 -4.94
N PRO A 247 -21.67 10.91 -5.62
CA PRO A 247 -23.01 11.06 -5.08
C PRO A 247 -23.22 10.17 -3.85
N ALA A 248 -24.31 10.40 -3.12
CA ALA A 248 -24.72 9.51 -2.03
C ALA A 248 -24.93 8.07 -2.53
N GLY A 249 -24.46 7.09 -1.75
CA GLY A 249 -24.55 5.67 -2.12
C GLY A 249 -23.22 4.93 -2.15
N GLY A 250 -23.32 3.63 -2.42
CA GLY A 250 -22.16 2.75 -2.57
C GLY A 250 -21.41 2.48 -1.26
N HIS A 251 -20.18 2.01 -1.40
CA HIS A 251 -19.30 1.59 -0.29
C HIS A 251 -17.90 2.24 -0.38
N HIS A 252 -17.65 3.06 -1.41
CA HIS A 252 -16.50 3.96 -1.53
C HIS A 252 -16.98 5.29 -2.07
N ARG A 253 -16.60 6.40 -1.43
CA ARG A 253 -16.90 7.76 -1.89
C ARG A 253 -15.70 8.67 -1.72
N LYS A 254 -15.39 9.49 -2.72
CA LYS A 254 -14.35 10.50 -2.67
C LYS A 254 -14.82 11.82 -3.24
N GLY A 255 -14.20 12.91 -2.81
CA GLY A 255 -14.55 14.24 -3.30
C GLY A 255 -13.87 15.36 -2.56
N ASN A 256 -14.12 16.57 -3.07
CA ASN A 256 -13.62 17.81 -2.51
C ASN A 256 -14.70 18.49 -1.68
N LEU A 257 -14.42 18.68 -0.40
CA LEU A 257 -15.26 19.41 0.53
C LEU A 257 -14.77 20.85 0.59
N VAL A 258 -15.66 21.81 0.32
CA VAL A 258 -15.32 23.23 0.19
C VAL A 258 -15.94 24.02 1.33
N PHE A 259 -15.16 24.93 1.93
CA PHE A 259 -15.60 25.85 2.97
C PHE A 259 -15.25 27.29 2.61
N GLN A 260 -16.01 28.23 3.18
CA GLN A 260 -15.52 29.60 3.28
C GLN A 260 -14.33 29.65 4.25
N PRO A 261 -13.29 30.45 3.95
CA PRO A 261 -12.20 30.70 4.88
C PRO A 261 -12.72 31.26 6.20
N LEU A 262 -12.11 30.84 7.30
CA LEU A 262 -12.45 31.36 8.62
C LEU A 262 -11.69 32.66 8.89
N ASP A 263 -12.40 33.66 9.41
CA ASP A 263 -11.85 34.96 9.84
C ASP A 263 -12.26 35.23 11.30
N PRO A 264 -11.29 35.37 12.24
CA PRO A 264 -9.85 35.30 12.04
C PRO A 264 -9.35 33.88 11.73
N MET A 265 -8.21 33.78 11.03
CA MET A 265 -7.59 32.49 10.72
C MET A 265 -7.15 31.79 12.02
N PRO A 266 -7.61 30.55 12.29
CA PRO A 266 -7.27 29.85 13.51
C PRO A 266 -5.80 29.41 13.50
N SER A 267 -5.21 29.27 14.68
CA SER A 267 -3.89 28.65 14.85
C SER A 267 -3.90 27.14 14.66
N THR A 268 -5.08 26.52 14.81
CA THR A 268 -5.31 25.09 14.58
C THR A 268 -6.60 24.91 13.82
N LEU A 269 -6.51 24.28 12.66
CA LEU A 269 -7.65 23.90 11.84
C LEU A 269 -8.25 22.61 12.38
N ILE A 270 -9.53 22.62 12.73
CA ILE A 270 -10.24 21.41 13.19
C ILE A 270 -11.42 21.16 12.26
N LEU A 271 -11.45 19.96 11.67
CA LEU A 271 -12.56 19.47 10.85
C LEU A 271 -13.19 18.25 11.53
N LYS A 272 -14.51 18.29 11.68
CA LYS A 272 -15.28 17.20 12.27
C LYS A 272 -16.23 16.56 11.27
N PHE A 273 -16.46 15.27 11.45
CA PHE A 273 -17.52 14.51 10.78
C PHE A 273 -18.39 13.84 11.84
N ARG A 274 -19.71 14.00 11.77
CA ARG A 274 -20.68 13.47 12.72
C ARG A 274 -21.47 12.31 12.12
N ASN A 275 -21.75 11.28 12.92
CA ASN A 275 -22.65 10.17 12.56
C ASN A 275 -22.32 9.49 11.22
N VAL A 276 -21.04 9.39 10.86
CA VAL A 276 -20.60 8.67 9.65
C VAL A 276 -20.37 7.20 10.02
N GLY A 277 -21.32 6.34 9.65
CA GLY A 277 -21.39 4.97 10.19
C GLY A 277 -21.78 4.97 11.68
N PRO A 278 -21.30 4.00 12.49
CA PRO A 278 -21.67 3.92 13.91
C PRO A 278 -20.90 4.90 14.82
N VAL A 279 -20.04 5.76 14.26
CA VAL A 279 -19.17 6.65 15.03
C VAL A 279 -19.86 8.02 15.21
N PRO A 280 -20.13 8.47 16.45
CA PRO A 280 -20.85 9.72 16.69
C PRO A 280 -20.10 10.95 16.18
N GLU A 281 -18.78 10.98 16.33
CA GLU A 281 -17.94 12.11 15.92
C GLU A 281 -16.52 11.63 15.60
N ARG A 282 -15.95 12.15 14.51
CA ARG A 282 -14.53 12.06 14.13
C ARG A 282 -13.96 13.47 14.04
N SER A 283 -12.71 13.67 14.44
CA SER A 283 -12.05 14.99 14.45
C SER A 283 -10.65 14.89 13.84
N PHE A 284 -10.34 15.83 12.94
CA PHE A 284 -9.06 15.96 12.27
C PHE A 284 -8.48 17.35 12.56
N SER A 285 -7.19 17.43 12.88
CA SER A 285 -6.60 18.66 13.44
C SER A 285 -5.23 18.98 12.85
N TRP A 286 -5.07 20.15 12.24
CA TRP A 286 -3.80 20.60 11.66
C TRP A 286 -3.35 21.91 12.30
N PRO A 287 -2.09 21.99 12.78
CA PRO A 287 -1.53 23.28 13.16
C PRO A 287 -1.38 24.15 11.91
N LEU A 288 -1.83 25.40 11.99
CA LEU A 288 -1.61 26.41 10.96
C LEU A 288 -0.51 27.34 11.45
N ALA A 289 0.54 27.53 10.64
CA ALA A 289 1.54 28.53 10.94
C ALA A 289 0.88 29.90 10.86
N ILE A 290 0.76 30.60 11.99
CA ILE A 290 0.35 32.00 12.02
C ILE A 290 1.47 32.76 11.32
N ARG A 291 1.22 33.26 10.11
CA ARG A 291 2.13 34.19 9.42
C ARG A 291 1.66 35.61 9.61
#